data_AF-A0A4Q3EYK4-F1
#
_entry.id   AF-A0A4Q3EYK4-F1
#
_cell.length_a   1.000
_cell.length_b   1.000
_cell.length_c   1.000
_cell.angle_alpha   90.00
_cell.angle_beta   90.00
_cell.angle_gamma   90.00
#
_symmetry.space_group_name_H-M   'P 1'
#
loop_
_entity.id
_entity.type
_entity.pdbx_description
1 polymer ?
#
loop_
_entity_poly.entity_id
_entity_poly.type
_entity_poly.pdbx_seq_one_letter_code
_entity_poly.pdbx_strand_id
1 'polypeptide(L)' 'MKTEYWEVTDGQLVEKTGKKLADWVKILDAFKAGEQKSNDVVAHLQSQYNVSRYWARTLTTRYLKEKGLK' A
#
# COMPACT_ATOMS: atom_id res chain seq x y z
N MET A 1 -21.12 9.29 -8.44
CA MET A 1 -19.69 8.88 -8.39
C MET A 1 -19.60 7.63 -7.54
N LYS A 2 -19.02 6.54 -8.04
CA LYS A 2 -18.67 5.39 -7.20
C LYS A 2 -17.35 5.73 -6.53
N THR A 3 -17.39 5.97 -5.22
CA THR A 3 -16.18 6.05 -4.40
C THR A 3 -15.48 4.70 -4.54
N GLU A 4 -14.29 4.68 -5.13
CA GLU A 4 -13.55 3.44 -5.29
C GLU A 4 -13.23 2.91 -3.88
N TYR A 5 -13.37 1.61 -3.65
CA TYR A 5 -13.14 0.95 -2.36
C TYR A 5 -11.72 1.18 -1.76
N TRP A 6 -10.83 1.83 -2.52
CA TRP A 6 -9.44 2.13 -2.19
C TRP A 6 -9.18 3.60 -1.86
N GLU A 7 -10.20 4.46 -1.86
CA GLU A 7 -10.09 5.88 -1.45
C GLU A 7 -9.94 5.98 0.07
N VAL A 8 -8.77 5.57 0.55
CA VAL A 8 -8.35 5.69 1.94
C VAL A 8 -7.68 7.03 2.15
N THR A 9 -8.18 7.76 3.14
CA THR A 9 -7.60 9.05 3.54
C THR A 9 -6.28 8.84 4.27
N ASP A 10 -5.42 9.87 4.24
CA ASP A 10 -4.18 9.85 5.04
C ASP A 10 -4.47 9.66 6.54
N GLY A 11 -5.60 10.17 7.05
CA GLY A 11 -6.01 9.97 8.44
C GLY A 11 -6.24 8.50 8.78
N GLN A 12 -7.00 7.78 7.93
CA GLN A 12 -7.24 6.34 8.11
C GLN A 12 -5.94 5.53 7.98
N LEU A 13 -5.07 5.90 7.05
CA LEU A 13 -3.77 5.24 6.88
C LEU A 13 -2.88 5.42 8.10
N VAL A 14 -2.77 6.63 8.64
CA VAL A 14 -1.98 6.88 9.85
C VAL A 14 -2.55 6.11 11.03
N GLU A 15 -3.87 6.10 11.23
CA GLU A 15 -4.50 5.37 12.33
C GLU A 15 -4.25 3.85 12.25
N LYS A 16 -4.31 3.27 11.04
CA LYS A 16 -4.25 1.81 10.88
C LYS A 16 -2.86 1.26 10.59
N THR A 17 -1.95 2.09 10.10
CA THR A 17 -0.62 1.66 9.63
C THR A 17 0.53 2.48 10.21
N GLY A 18 0.23 3.58 10.90
CA GLY A 18 1.21 4.46 11.53
C GLY A 18 1.97 5.39 10.58
N LYS A 19 1.65 5.40 9.27
CA LYS A 19 2.32 6.24 8.27
C LYS A 19 1.32 6.86 7.29
N LYS A 20 1.69 8.01 6.71
CA LYS A 20 0.93 8.66 5.65
C LYS A 20 1.12 7.92 4.33
N LEU A 21 0.24 8.13 3.36
CA LEU A 21 0.37 7.51 2.05
C LEU A 21 1.72 7.83 1.39
N ALA A 22 2.18 9.07 1.44
CA ALA A 22 3.42 9.49 0.81
C ALA A 22 4.64 8.70 1.33
N ASP A 23 4.64 8.31 2.61
CA ASP A 23 5.70 7.48 3.18
C ASP A 23 5.59 6.03 2.68
N TRP A 24 4.38 5.50 2.55
CA TRP A 24 4.16 4.18 1.97
C TRP A 24 4.59 4.11 0.51
N VAL A 25 4.30 5.13 -0.28
CA VAL A 25 4.77 5.21 -1.68
C VAL A 25 6.29 5.13 -1.73
N LYS A 26 7.01 5.88 -0.86
CA LYS A 26 8.47 5.81 -0.78
C LYS A 26 8.99 4.42 -0.39
N ILE A 27 8.34 3.78 0.59
CA ILE A 27 8.70 2.42 1.02
C ILE A 27 8.51 1.42 -0.13
N LEU A 28 7.39 1.53 -0.85
CA LEU A 28 7.06 0.65 -1.97
C LEU A 28 7.95 0.89 -3.18
N ASP A 29 8.31 2.14 -3.47
CA ASP A 29 9.31 2.49 -4.49
C ASP A 29 10.69 1.93 -4.11
N ALA A 30 11.13 2.09 -2.85
CA ALA A 30 12.41 1.55 -2.37
C ALA A 30 12.45 0.01 -2.41
N PHE A 31 11.33 -0.65 -2.16
CA PHE A 31 11.19 -2.10 -2.30
C PHE A 31 10.98 -2.55 -3.76
N LYS A 32 10.89 -1.62 -4.71
CA LYS A 32 10.56 -1.87 -6.12
C LYS A 32 9.28 -2.67 -6.29
N ALA A 33 8.23 -2.33 -5.54
CA ALA A 33 6.97 -3.09 -5.50
C ALA A 33 6.31 -3.28 -6.88
N GLY A 34 6.61 -2.44 -7.87
CA GLY A 34 6.15 -2.59 -9.25
C GLY A 34 6.78 -3.77 -10.02
N GLU A 35 7.95 -4.24 -9.59
CA GLU A 35 8.66 -5.39 -10.16
C GLU A 35 8.38 -6.70 -9.38
N GLN A 36 7.71 -6.60 -8.24
CA GLN A 36 7.45 -7.72 -7.33
C GLN A 36 6.05 -8.30 -7.54
N LYS A 37 5.86 -9.57 -7.16
CA LYS A 37 4.50 -10.15 -7.11
C LYS A 37 3.74 -9.47 -5.97
N SER A 38 2.45 -9.19 -6.19
CA SER A 38 1.62 -8.50 -5.19
C SER A 38 1.60 -9.20 -3.82
N ASN A 39 1.69 -10.54 -3.78
CA ASN A 39 1.78 -11.29 -2.53
C ASN A 39 3.10 -11.06 -1.77
N ASP A 40 4.20 -10.88 -2.49
CA ASP A 40 5.52 -10.64 -1.91
C ASP A 40 5.58 -9.21 -1.33
N VAL A 41 4.98 -8.24 -2.02
CA VAL A 41 4.78 -6.88 -1.50
C VAL A 41 3.94 -6.88 -0.22
N VAL A 42 2.83 -7.62 -0.22
CA VAL A 42 1.99 -7.76 0.97
C VAL A 42 2.77 -8.40 2.12
N ALA A 43 3.51 -9.48 1.87
CA ALA A 43 4.33 -10.14 2.89
C ALA A 43 5.45 -9.23 3.43
N HIS A 44 6.05 -8.39 2.58
CA HIS A 44 7.03 -7.39 2.99
C HIS A 44 6.41 -6.36 3.95
N LEU A 45 5.24 -5.80 3.60
CA LEU A 45 4.53 -4.85 4.46
C LEU A 45 4.11 -5.47 5.80
N GLN A 46 3.66 -6.72 5.80
CA GLN A 46 3.30 -7.45 7.01
C GLN A 46 4.53 -7.71 7.91
N SER A 47 5.64 -8.18 7.33
CA SER A 47 6.82 -8.59 8.11
C SER A 47 7.68 -7.42 8.59
N GLN A 48 7.93 -6.43 7.73
CA GLN A 48 8.86 -5.33 8.03
C GLN A 48 8.20 -4.18 8.79
N TYR A 49 6.90 -3.98 8.57
CA TYR A 49 6.18 -2.82 9.09
C TYR A 49 4.93 -3.18 9.90
N ASN A 50 4.70 -4.47 10.16
CA ASN A 50 3.56 -4.98 10.92
C ASN A 50 2.19 -4.47 10.41
N VAL A 51 2.09 -4.19 9.10
CA VAL A 51 0.84 -3.75 8.49
C VAL A 51 -0.10 -4.94 8.40
N SER A 52 -1.36 -4.78 8.80
CA SER A 52 -2.33 -5.88 8.68
C SER A 52 -2.55 -6.26 7.21
N ARG A 53 -2.86 -7.54 6.95
CA ARG A 53 -3.04 -8.06 5.59
C ARG A 53 -4.00 -7.23 4.73
N TYR A 54 -5.09 -6.74 5.31
CA TYR A 54 -6.06 -5.90 4.61
C TYR A 54 -5.39 -4.61 4.08
N TRP A 55 -4.73 -3.86 4.96
CA TRP A 55 -4.07 -2.61 4.61
C TRP A 55 -2.88 -2.80 3.68
N ALA A 56 -2.13 -3.89 3.84
CA ALA A 56 -1.04 -4.23 2.95
C ALA A 56 -1.54 -4.47 1.51
N ARG A 57 -2.68 -5.15 1.34
CA ARG A 57 -3.32 -5.33 0.02
C ARG A 57 -3.82 -4.01 -0.56
N THR A 58 -4.47 -3.17 0.26
CA THR A 58 -4.95 -1.85 -0.17
C THR A 58 -3.81 -0.96 -0.66
N LEU A 59 -2.72 -0.87 0.12
CA LEU A 59 -1.52 -0.12 -0.25
C LEU A 59 -0.89 -0.65 -1.54
N THR A 60 -0.74 -1.97 -1.67
CA THR A 60 -0.17 -2.60 -2.86
C THR A 60 -1.00 -2.31 -4.10
N THR A 61 -2.32 -2.53 -4.04
CA THR A 61 -3.22 -2.29 -5.18
C THR A 61 -3.24 -0.83 -5.59
N ARG A 62 -3.33 0.08 -4.62
CA ARG A 62 -3.33 1.52 -4.86
C ARG A 62 -2.04 1.95 -5.55
N TYR A 63 -0.89 1.55 -5.00
CA TYR A 63 0.42 1.87 -5.57
C TYR A 63 0.56 1.37 -7.01
N LEU A 64 0.14 0.13 -7.30
CA LEU A 64 0.23 -0.41 -8.66
C LEU A 64 -0.67 0.33 -9.66
N LYS A 65 -1.90 0.71 -9.24
CA LYS A 65 -2.80 1.54 -10.05
C LYS A 65 -2.21 2.93 -10.31
N GLU A 66 -1.68 3.59 -9.29
CA GLU A 66 -1.05 4.91 -9.40
C GLU A 66 0.18 4.89 -10.33
N LYS A 67 0.91 3.78 -10.40
CA LYS A 67 2.03 3.57 -11.32
C LYS A 67 1.60 3.09 -12.73
N GLY A 68 0.30 2.87 -12.97
CA GLY A 68 -0.21 2.37 -14.24
C GLY A 68 0.17 0.91 -14.55
N LEU A 69 0.45 0.11 -13.51
CA LEU A 69 0.90 -1.28 -13.63
C LEU A 69 -0.24 -2.30 -13.50
N LYS A 70 -1.41 -1.88 -13.01
CA LYS A 70 -2.64 -2.68 -12.88
C LYS A 70 -3.89 -1.82 -12.93
#